data_AF-A0A6J4NLV9-F1
#
_entry.id   AF-A0A6J4NLV9-F1
#
_cell.length_a   1.000
_cell.length_b   1.000
_cell.length_c   1.000
_cell.angle_alpha   90.00
_cell.angle_beta   90.00
_cell.angle_gamma   90.00
#
_symmetry.space_group_name_H-M   'P 1'
#
loop_
_entity.id
_entity.type
_entity.pdbx_description
1 polymer ?
#
loop_
_entity_poly.entity_id
_entity_poly.type
_entity_poly.pdbx_seq_one_letter_code
_entity_poly.pdbx_strand_id
1 'polypeptide(L)'
;QQEAARKLGFAASHTMRVAQQLYEDGLITYMRTDGVQMADEAISAARKAVASRYDAGYLPDKPRHYATKAKNAQEAHEAIRPTDFSKARAASGDHARLYELVYNRALASQMASARLERTTVELTDGAGRATLRATGQVVLFPGYLALYEEGRDEKAEDEEGARMPHLTRGDAPAKLGVDAVQSFTQPPPRYSEASLVKRLEELGIGRPSTYAATLQTLKDREYVRLEKNRFIPEESGRLVTAFLERFFPKYVSYDYTAELEEELDDVSGGRLDWQKLLEAFWRDFKPKAGEVMEQKPSEVTAALDEFLSPFLFPDKDDGSDPRLCPNCGNGRLALRGGKFGAFVACSNYPDCKYTRKFGQGGAEEAANDGPQELGNGIVLKSGRFGPYVEQGDKRASIPKDVPLGDLDLTMAEKLLTLPRPIGNHPETGEPIVASIGRYGPYLQHQGKYARLTSTAEVFETGMNAAVAKLADAANNGGRQRGGAREPLAVLGAHP
;
A
#
# COMPACT_ATOMS: atom_id res chain seq x y z
N GLN A 1 10.26 -8.70 8.15
CA GLN A 1 9.67 -7.75 7.18
C GLN A 1 8.43 -7.08 7.75
N GLN A 2 7.42 -7.84 8.20
CA GLN A 2 6.19 -7.30 8.77
C GLN A 2 6.44 -6.26 9.89
N GLU A 3 7.23 -6.62 10.90
CA GLU A 3 7.55 -5.71 12.02
C GLU A 3 8.36 -4.47 11.61
N ALA A 4 9.20 -4.58 10.56
CA ALA A 4 9.92 -3.42 10.03
C ALA A 4 8.97 -2.44 9.33
N ALA A 5 7.97 -2.94 8.61
CA ALA A 5 6.92 -2.09 8.04
C ALA A 5 6.08 -1.42 9.12
N ARG A 6 5.65 -2.17 10.15
CA ARG A 6 4.80 -1.64 11.24
C ARG A 6 5.52 -0.64 12.14
N LYS A 7 6.72 -0.97 12.62
CA LYS A 7 7.45 -0.16 13.60
C LYS A 7 8.38 0.87 12.99
N LEU A 8 8.96 0.57 11.83
CA LEU A 8 9.98 1.43 11.21
C LEU A 8 9.48 2.17 9.96
N GLY A 9 8.33 1.77 9.41
CA GLY A 9 7.81 2.30 8.16
C GLY A 9 8.59 1.83 6.92
N PHE A 10 9.39 0.77 7.06
CA PHE A 10 10.21 0.26 5.96
C PHE A 10 9.40 -0.59 5.00
N ALA A 11 9.50 -0.29 3.71
CA ALA A 11 9.05 -1.21 2.67
C ALA A 11 9.83 -2.54 2.74
N ALA A 12 9.25 -3.64 2.26
CA ALA A 12 9.86 -4.96 2.27
C ALA A 12 11.20 -4.98 1.51
N SER A 13 11.27 -4.33 0.34
CA SER A 13 12.50 -4.20 -0.46
C SER A 13 13.58 -3.40 0.27
N HIS A 14 13.20 -2.31 0.94
CA HIS A 14 14.13 -1.54 1.75
C HIS A 14 14.65 -2.33 2.95
N THR A 15 13.75 -3.03 3.66
CA THR A 15 14.10 -3.90 4.79
C THR A 15 15.13 -4.95 4.38
N MET A 16 14.94 -5.57 3.22
CA MET A 16 15.85 -6.62 2.75
C MET A 16 17.21 -6.08 2.32
N ARG A 17 17.27 -4.92 1.69
CA ARG A 17 18.53 -4.24 1.36
C ARG A 17 19.33 -3.88 2.63
N VAL A 18 18.66 -3.38 3.66
CA VAL A 18 19.32 -3.04 4.94
C VAL A 18 19.79 -4.30 5.67
N ALA A 19 18.96 -5.36 5.68
CA ALA A 19 19.33 -6.62 6.29
C ALA A 19 20.51 -7.30 5.58
N GLN A 20 20.57 -7.22 4.24
CA GLN A 20 21.71 -7.70 3.45
C GLN A 20 23.02 -7.05 3.93
N GLN A 21 23.05 -5.73 4.04
CA GLN A 21 24.25 -5.03 4.51
C GLN A 21 24.60 -5.38 5.95
N LEU A 22 23.61 -5.47 6.85
CA LEU A 22 23.86 -5.91 8.24
C LEU A 22 24.46 -7.32 8.31
N TYR A 23 24.05 -8.22 7.41
CA TYR A 23 24.61 -9.57 7.30
C TYR A 23 26.06 -9.53 6.76
N GLU A 24 26.30 -8.77 5.69
CA GLU A 24 27.64 -8.59 5.11
C GLU A 24 28.63 -7.94 6.09
N ASP A 25 28.14 -7.04 6.94
CA ASP A 25 28.91 -6.41 8.03
C ASP A 25 29.11 -7.37 9.24
N GLY A 26 28.55 -8.59 9.18
CA GLY A 26 28.67 -9.60 10.23
C GLY A 26 27.87 -9.27 11.50
N LEU A 27 26.85 -8.41 11.41
CA LEU A 27 26.05 -7.96 12.57
C LEU A 27 24.85 -8.88 12.85
N ILE A 28 24.25 -9.46 11.82
CA ILE A 28 23.12 -10.41 11.94
C ILE A 28 23.40 -11.71 11.18
N THR A 29 22.65 -12.76 11.50
CA THR A 29 22.61 -14.00 10.70
C THR A 29 21.91 -13.80 9.36
N TYR A 30 21.99 -14.80 8.47
CA TYR A 30 21.44 -14.72 7.13
C TYR A 30 19.93 -14.43 7.14
N MET A 31 19.53 -13.39 6.42
CA MET A 31 18.19 -12.77 6.51
C MET A 31 17.13 -13.40 5.60
N ARG A 32 17.48 -14.37 4.76
CA ARG A 32 16.54 -15.12 3.91
C ARG A 32 16.36 -16.51 4.50
N THR A 33 15.52 -16.58 5.52
CA THR A 33 15.25 -17.81 6.28
C THR A 33 13.79 -17.86 6.69
N ASP A 34 13.25 -19.07 6.69
CA ASP A 34 11.98 -19.51 7.27
C ASP A 34 12.19 -20.17 8.66
N GLY A 35 13.45 -20.37 9.05
CA GLY A 35 13.86 -20.90 10.34
C GLY A 35 13.58 -19.95 11.48
N VAL A 36 13.05 -20.49 12.58
CA VAL A 36 12.81 -19.75 13.83
C VAL A 36 13.69 -20.24 14.98
N GLN A 37 14.42 -21.33 14.77
CA GLN A 37 15.37 -21.89 15.70
C GLN A 37 16.61 -21.01 15.85
N MET A 38 17.15 -20.97 17.07
CA MET A 38 18.48 -20.45 17.37
C MET A 38 19.38 -21.61 17.80
N ALA A 39 20.66 -21.54 17.45
CA ALA A 39 21.69 -22.45 17.94
C ALA A 39 21.84 -22.31 19.46
N ASP A 40 22.21 -23.40 20.14
CA ASP A 40 22.33 -23.44 21.60
C ASP A 40 23.33 -22.42 22.16
N GLU A 41 24.40 -22.14 21.42
CA GLU A 41 25.38 -21.10 21.75
C GLU A 41 24.75 -19.71 21.74
N ALA A 42 23.91 -19.43 20.75
CA ALA A 42 23.20 -18.16 20.63
C ALA A 42 22.11 -18.01 21.70
N ILE A 43 21.40 -19.09 22.02
CA ILE A 43 20.44 -19.14 23.13
C ILE A 43 21.16 -18.83 24.45
N SER A 44 22.31 -19.45 24.68
CA SER A 44 23.13 -19.23 25.88
C SER A 44 23.62 -17.78 25.96
N ALA A 45 24.09 -17.22 24.84
CA ALA A 45 24.51 -15.82 24.75
C ALA A 45 23.35 -14.84 25.02
N ALA A 46 22.17 -15.07 24.44
CA ALA A 46 20.97 -14.29 24.68
C ALA A 46 20.54 -14.35 26.16
N ARG A 47 20.53 -15.55 26.76
CA ARG A 47 20.19 -15.73 28.19
C ARG A 47 21.17 -15.00 29.11
N LYS A 48 22.47 -15.05 28.82
CA LYS A 48 23.49 -14.27 29.54
C LYS A 48 23.26 -12.77 29.40
N ALA A 49 22.88 -12.33 28.20
CA ALA A 49 22.52 -10.95 27.90
C ALA A 49 21.23 -10.47 28.61
N VAL A 50 20.27 -11.36 28.88
CA VAL A 50 19.10 -11.07 29.73
C VAL A 50 19.56 -10.94 31.19
N ALA A 51 20.31 -11.93 31.70
CA ALA A 51 20.77 -11.96 33.08
C ALA A 51 21.63 -10.75 33.49
N SER A 52 22.37 -10.17 32.55
CA SER A 52 23.20 -8.98 32.81
C SER A 52 22.44 -7.66 32.76
N ARG A 53 21.21 -7.64 32.23
CA ARG A 53 20.43 -6.42 31.97
C ARG A 53 19.12 -6.34 32.75
N TYR A 54 18.58 -7.48 33.17
CA TYR A 54 17.29 -7.60 33.83
C TYR A 54 17.41 -8.39 35.13
N ASP A 55 16.46 -8.17 36.04
CA ASP A 55 16.35 -8.94 37.27
C ASP A 55 16.14 -10.44 36.98
N ALA A 56 16.50 -11.28 37.96
CA ALA A 56 16.42 -12.74 37.83
C ALA A 56 15.03 -13.25 37.38
N GLY A 57 13.94 -12.55 37.74
CA GLY A 57 12.58 -12.90 37.33
C GLY A 57 12.31 -12.81 35.81
N TYR A 58 13.15 -12.11 35.04
CA TYR A 58 13.02 -12.01 33.58
C TYR A 58 13.68 -13.17 32.82
N LEU A 59 14.49 -13.98 33.50
CA LEU A 59 15.15 -15.14 32.90
C LEU A 59 14.41 -16.43 33.30
N PRO A 60 13.77 -17.15 32.36
CA PRO A 60 13.17 -18.44 32.65
C PRO A 60 14.22 -19.47 33.07
N ASP A 61 13.86 -20.39 33.97
CA ASP A 61 14.74 -21.46 34.45
C ASP A 61 15.32 -22.30 33.31
N LYS A 62 14.49 -22.61 32.31
CA LYS A 62 14.87 -23.40 31.13
C LYS A 62 15.00 -22.52 29.87
N PRO A 63 15.94 -22.83 28.97
CA PRO A 63 16.00 -22.19 27.66
C PRO A 63 14.71 -22.40 26.86
N ARG A 64 14.34 -21.43 26.03
CA ARG A 64 13.20 -21.53 25.13
C ARG A 64 13.68 -21.95 23.74
N HIS A 65 13.15 -23.05 23.25
CA HIS A 65 13.41 -23.53 21.89
C HIS A 65 12.16 -23.31 21.04
N TYR A 66 12.34 -22.68 19.89
CA TYR A 66 11.31 -22.50 18.87
C TYR A 66 11.70 -23.35 17.67
N ALA A 67 10.73 -24.06 17.10
CA ALA A 67 10.93 -24.85 15.91
C ALA A 67 9.72 -24.72 15.00
N THR A 68 9.97 -24.62 13.71
CA THR A 68 8.98 -24.80 12.65
C THR A 68 9.20 -26.17 12.02
N LYS A 69 8.15 -26.77 11.45
CA LYS A 69 8.32 -27.95 10.60
C LYS A 69 9.00 -27.50 9.31
N ALA A 70 10.32 -27.49 9.26
CA ALA A 70 11.06 -27.27 8.02
C ALA A 70 10.77 -28.45 7.07
N LYS A 71 10.26 -28.17 5.86
CA LYS A 71 10.02 -29.21 4.84
C LYS A 71 11.32 -29.67 4.17
N ASN A 72 12.37 -28.83 4.18
CA ASN A 72 13.65 -29.15 3.55
C ASN A 72 14.85 -28.97 4.50
N ALA A 73 15.82 -29.90 4.44
CA ALA A 73 17.03 -29.87 5.27
C ALA A 73 18.02 -28.77 4.84
N GLN A 74 17.94 -28.29 3.59
CA GLN A 74 18.71 -27.13 3.13
C GLN A 74 18.18 -25.80 3.69
N GLU A 75 16.92 -25.76 4.14
CA GLU A 75 16.27 -24.60 4.77
C GLU A 75 16.42 -24.60 6.31
N ALA A 76 17.28 -25.47 6.85
CA ALA A 76 17.67 -25.48 8.27
C ALA A 76 18.60 -24.30 8.63
N HIS A 77 18.32 -23.11 8.10
CA HIS A 77 18.98 -21.88 8.49
C HIS A 77 18.50 -21.44 9.87
N GLU A 78 19.40 -20.80 10.61
CA GLU A 78 19.05 -20.21 11.89
C GLU A 78 18.17 -18.97 11.71
N ALA A 79 17.34 -18.67 12.71
CA ALA A 79 16.58 -17.43 12.77
C ALA A 79 17.44 -16.18 12.56
N ILE A 80 16.83 -15.12 12.08
CA ILE A 80 17.47 -13.80 11.98
C ILE A 80 17.69 -13.24 13.39
N ARG A 81 18.94 -13.15 13.81
CA ARG A 81 19.36 -12.69 15.14
C ARG A 81 20.68 -11.94 15.06
N PRO A 82 21.07 -11.17 16.09
CA PRO A 82 22.42 -10.62 16.16
C PRO A 82 23.46 -11.76 16.24
N THR A 83 24.62 -11.54 15.64
CA THR A 83 25.78 -12.43 15.78
C THR A 83 26.40 -12.33 17.18
N ASP A 84 26.25 -11.19 17.85
CA ASP A 84 26.81 -10.90 19.17
C ASP A 84 25.78 -10.19 20.08
N PHE A 85 25.27 -10.90 21.10
CA PHE A 85 24.30 -10.35 22.06
C PHE A 85 24.90 -9.36 23.08
N SER A 86 26.23 -9.20 23.14
CA SER A 86 26.85 -8.15 23.97
C SER A 86 26.64 -6.76 23.38
N LYS A 87 26.48 -6.65 22.06
CA LYS A 87 26.28 -5.40 21.33
C LYS A 87 24.79 -5.08 21.18
N ALA A 88 24.20 -4.40 22.15
CA ALA A 88 22.78 -4.00 22.06
C ALA A 88 22.50 -2.95 20.96
N ARG A 89 23.53 -2.29 20.44
CA ARG A 89 23.44 -1.29 19.37
C ARG A 89 24.59 -1.47 18.39
N ALA A 90 24.32 -1.30 17.10
CA ALA A 90 25.30 -1.34 16.03
C ALA A 90 24.81 -0.50 14.83
N ALA A 91 25.72 -0.20 13.89
CA ALA A 91 25.47 0.58 12.69
C ALA A 91 24.90 2.00 12.93
N SER A 92 24.37 2.65 11.90
CA SER A 92 23.75 3.98 11.98
C SER A 92 22.53 4.10 11.06
N GLY A 93 21.69 5.11 11.29
CA GLY A 93 20.48 5.36 10.50
C GLY A 93 19.54 4.16 10.47
N ASP A 94 19.05 3.81 9.28
CA ASP A 94 18.11 2.70 9.11
C ASP A 94 18.71 1.32 9.43
N HIS A 95 20.04 1.15 9.29
CA HIS A 95 20.74 -0.07 9.70
C HIS A 95 20.68 -0.26 11.22
N ALA A 96 20.91 0.80 11.99
CA ALA A 96 20.79 0.74 13.45
C ALA A 96 19.36 0.42 13.90
N ARG A 97 18.37 1.05 13.25
CA ARG A 97 16.95 0.82 13.55
C ARG A 97 16.52 -0.62 13.27
N LEU A 98 16.95 -1.20 12.14
CA LEU A 98 16.64 -2.60 11.83
C LEU A 98 17.42 -3.57 12.73
N TYR A 99 18.68 -3.27 13.02
CA TYR A 99 19.50 -4.07 13.95
C TYR A 99 18.86 -4.12 15.34
N GLU A 100 18.45 -2.97 15.89
CA GLU A 100 17.78 -2.89 17.19
C GLU A 100 16.47 -3.69 17.21
N LEU A 101 15.69 -3.64 16.13
CA LEU A 101 14.48 -4.44 16.00
C LEU A 101 14.77 -5.95 16.05
N VAL A 102 15.79 -6.42 15.31
CA VAL A 102 16.23 -7.82 15.29
C VAL A 102 16.78 -8.23 16.67
N TYR A 103 17.63 -7.39 17.26
CA TYR A 103 18.23 -7.61 18.57
C TYR A 103 17.17 -7.79 19.66
N ASN A 104 16.24 -6.82 19.75
CA ASN A 104 15.20 -6.83 20.79
C ASN A 104 14.28 -8.04 20.63
N ARG A 105 13.92 -8.42 19.39
CA ARG A 105 13.10 -9.61 19.13
C ARG A 105 13.81 -10.89 19.55
N ALA A 106 15.07 -11.06 19.18
CA ALA A 106 15.84 -12.26 19.49
C ALA A 106 16.09 -12.38 21.01
N LEU A 107 16.41 -11.27 21.69
CA LEU A 107 16.63 -11.27 23.14
C LEU A 107 15.31 -11.53 23.90
N ALA A 108 14.21 -10.90 23.49
CA ALA A 108 12.88 -11.11 24.07
C ALA A 108 12.40 -12.57 23.95
N SER A 109 12.81 -13.28 22.90
CA SER A 109 12.46 -14.69 22.70
C SER A 109 12.91 -15.61 23.86
N GLN A 110 13.95 -15.21 24.60
CA GLN A 110 14.52 -15.95 25.73
C GLN A 110 14.09 -15.38 27.11
N MET A 111 13.23 -14.38 27.14
CA MET A 111 12.73 -13.78 28.38
C MET A 111 11.51 -14.54 28.95
N ALA A 112 11.18 -14.24 30.20
CA ALA A 112 10.00 -14.76 30.89
C ALA A 112 8.70 -14.28 30.23
N SER A 113 7.65 -15.10 30.33
CA SER A 113 6.32 -14.72 29.84
C SER A 113 5.78 -13.53 30.63
N ALA A 114 5.06 -12.64 29.96
CA ALA A 114 4.26 -11.64 30.65
C ALA A 114 3.15 -12.33 31.47
N ARG A 115 2.86 -11.78 32.66
CA ARG A 115 1.70 -12.17 33.47
C ARG A 115 0.74 -10.98 33.52
N LEU A 116 -0.47 -11.24 33.05
CA LEU A 116 -1.52 -10.25 32.86
C LEU A 116 -2.72 -10.74 33.66
N GLU A 117 -3.36 -9.84 34.39
CA GLU A 117 -4.62 -10.10 35.07
C GLU A 117 -5.73 -9.39 34.33
N ARG A 118 -6.66 -10.16 33.74
CA ARG A 118 -7.83 -9.63 33.05
C ARG A 118 -9.03 -9.74 33.97
N THR A 119 -9.66 -8.62 34.24
CA THR A 119 -10.89 -8.55 35.03
C THR A 119 -12.05 -8.21 34.09
N THR A 120 -13.14 -8.95 34.19
CA THR A 120 -14.40 -8.64 33.52
C THR A 120 -15.45 -8.35 34.59
N VAL A 121 -16.08 -7.19 34.49
CA VAL A 121 -17.15 -6.77 35.40
C VAL A 121 -18.43 -6.66 34.60
N GLU A 122 -19.49 -7.25 35.14
CA GLU A 122 -20.85 -7.12 34.63
C GLU A 122 -21.69 -6.39 35.69
N LEU A 123 -22.30 -5.28 35.28
CA LEU A 123 -23.17 -4.47 36.12
C LEU A 123 -24.58 -4.55 35.56
N THR A 124 -25.46 -5.25 36.27
CA THR A 124 -26.88 -5.35 35.91
C THR A 124 -27.69 -4.33 36.71
N ASP A 125 -28.64 -3.66 36.07
CA ASP A 125 -29.55 -2.75 36.78
C ASP A 125 -30.46 -3.51 37.75
N GLY A 126 -30.97 -2.83 38.77
CA GLY A 126 -31.83 -3.46 39.80
C GLY A 126 -33.14 -4.06 39.27
N ALA A 127 -33.51 -3.75 38.02
CA ALA A 127 -34.67 -4.30 37.34
C ALA A 127 -34.34 -5.45 36.37
N GLY A 128 -33.05 -5.78 36.16
CA GLY A 128 -32.61 -6.85 35.26
C GLY A 128 -32.84 -6.59 33.76
N ARG A 129 -33.01 -5.33 33.36
CA ARG A 129 -33.33 -4.91 31.98
C ARG A 129 -32.09 -4.58 31.15
N ALA A 130 -30.98 -4.21 31.79
CA ALA A 130 -29.75 -3.85 31.09
C ALA A 130 -28.53 -4.35 31.87
N THR A 131 -27.55 -4.89 31.14
CA THR A 131 -26.24 -5.28 31.67
C THR A 131 -25.17 -4.50 30.94
N LEU A 132 -24.36 -3.78 31.70
CA LEU A 132 -23.13 -3.15 31.23
C LEU A 132 -21.98 -4.12 31.45
N ARG A 133 -21.07 -4.24 30.48
CA ARG A 133 -19.88 -5.06 30.58
C ARG A 133 -18.65 -4.19 30.41
N ALA A 134 -17.71 -4.30 31.34
CA ALA A 134 -16.39 -3.70 31.24
C ALA A 134 -15.33 -4.79 31.34
N THR A 135 -14.30 -4.72 30.50
CA THR A 135 -13.13 -5.60 30.58
C THR A 135 -11.90 -4.72 30.66
N GLY A 136 -11.02 -5.02 31.61
CA GLY A 136 -9.75 -4.33 31.75
C GLY A 136 -8.63 -5.30 32.11
N GLN A 137 -7.40 -4.88 31.86
CA GLN A 137 -6.23 -5.71 32.09
C GLN A 137 -5.14 -4.95 32.85
N VAL A 138 -4.48 -5.63 33.78
CA VAL A 138 -3.32 -5.10 34.50
C VAL A 138 -2.11 -6.00 34.24
N VAL A 139 -0.97 -5.37 33.95
CA VAL A 139 0.31 -6.08 33.81
C VAL A 139 0.86 -6.35 35.21
N LEU A 140 0.73 -7.59 35.70
CA LEU A 140 1.33 -8.01 36.97
C LEU A 140 2.84 -8.17 36.86
N PHE A 141 3.30 -8.65 35.71
CA PHE A 141 4.71 -8.79 35.39
C PHE A 141 4.90 -8.66 33.87
N PRO A 142 5.70 -7.71 33.38
CA PRO A 142 5.80 -7.46 31.95
C PRO A 142 6.56 -8.56 31.20
N GLY A 143 7.51 -9.27 31.83
CA GLY A 143 8.30 -10.28 31.16
C GLY A 143 8.95 -9.74 29.89
N TYR A 144 8.86 -10.47 28.78
CA TYR A 144 9.40 -10.04 27.48
C TYR A 144 8.80 -8.73 26.95
N LEU A 145 7.59 -8.33 27.37
CA LEU A 145 6.96 -7.07 26.95
C LEU A 145 7.72 -5.84 27.43
N ALA A 146 8.57 -5.97 28.46
CA ALA A 146 9.45 -4.89 28.90
C ALA A 146 10.47 -4.49 27.82
N LEU A 147 10.77 -5.40 26.89
CA LEU A 147 11.73 -5.20 25.81
C LEU A 147 11.07 -5.12 24.43
N TYR A 148 10.08 -5.99 24.19
CA TYR A 148 9.51 -6.16 22.86
C TYR A 148 8.02 -6.43 22.91
N GLU A 149 7.26 -5.63 22.17
CA GLU A 149 5.84 -5.83 21.88
C GLU A 149 5.67 -5.86 20.36
N GLU A 150 4.81 -6.73 19.82
CA GLU A 150 4.56 -6.76 18.38
C GLU A 150 3.76 -5.52 17.93
N GLY A 151 4.13 -4.97 16.77
CA GLY A 151 3.34 -3.92 16.14
C GLY A 151 1.99 -4.47 15.68
N ARG A 152 0.92 -3.69 15.83
CA ARG A 152 -0.39 -3.99 15.26
C ARG A 152 -0.59 -3.15 13.99
N ASP A 153 -1.21 -3.72 12.97
CA ASP A 153 -1.46 -3.05 11.67
C ASP A 153 -2.49 -1.91 11.79
N GLU A 154 -3.28 -1.93 12.86
CA GLU A 154 -4.19 -0.88 13.30
C GLU A 154 -3.94 -0.62 14.79
N LYS A 155 -4.04 0.64 15.21
CA LYS A 155 -4.22 0.92 16.64
C LYS A 155 -5.56 0.30 16.99
N ALA A 156 -5.53 -0.85 17.64
CA ALA A 156 -6.73 -1.30 18.30
C ALA A 156 -7.12 -0.17 19.26
N GLU A 157 -8.31 0.38 19.11
CA GLU A 157 -8.99 1.11 20.18
C GLU A 157 -9.33 0.09 21.27
N ASP A 158 -8.31 -0.57 21.80
CA ASP A 158 -8.48 -1.60 22.80
C ASP A 158 -8.83 -0.90 24.10
N GLU A 159 -10.12 -0.89 24.40
CA GLU A 159 -10.61 -0.83 25.78
C GLU A 159 -9.97 -1.93 26.65
N GLU A 160 -9.43 -3.01 26.06
CA GLU A 160 -8.71 -4.09 26.77
C GLU A 160 -7.43 -3.60 27.48
N GLY A 161 -6.84 -2.46 27.07
CA GLY A 161 -5.69 -1.86 27.74
C GLY A 161 -6.05 -0.98 28.95
N ALA A 162 -7.34 -0.75 29.22
CA ALA A 162 -7.77 0.09 30.32
C ALA A 162 -7.40 -0.56 31.66
N ARG A 163 -6.63 0.16 32.47
CA ARG A 163 -6.37 -0.22 33.86
C ARG A 163 -7.68 -0.10 34.63
N MET A 164 -8.22 -1.24 35.07
CA MET A 164 -9.42 -1.27 35.87
C MET A 164 -9.06 -1.17 37.36
N PRO A 165 -9.73 -0.31 38.16
CA PRO A 165 -9.60 -0.34 39.61
C PRO A 165 -10.03 -1.70 40.16
N HIS A 166 -9.50 -2.05 41.34
CA HIS A 166 -9.95 -3.24 42.05
C HIS A 166 -11.44 -3.10 42.44
N LEU A 167 -12.25 -4.09 42.06
CA LEU A 167 -13.69 -4.15 42.33
C LEU A 167 -14.05 -5.52 42.93
N THR A 168 -14.94 -5.52 43.92
CA THR A 168 -15.47 -6.72 44.57
C THR A 168 -16.98 -6.87 44.33
N ARG A 169 -17.50 -8.09 44.49
CA ARG A 169 -18.94 -8.34 44.36
C ARG A 169 -19.70 -7.55 45.41
N GLY A 170 -20.61 -6.68 44.95
CA GLY A 170 -21.42 -5.81 45.81
C GLY A 170 -21.01 -4.34 45.75
N ASP A 171 -19.86 -4.03 45.12
CA ASP A 171 -19.46 -2.65 44.90
C ASP A 171 -20.46 -1.91 44.00
N ALA A 172 -20.75 -0.66 44.35
CA ALA A 172 -21.69 0.20 43.63
C ALA A 172 -20.97 1.47 43.16
N PRO A 173 -20.26 1.43 42.01
CA PRO A 173 -19.49 2.57 41.51
C PRO A 173 -20.41 3.76 41.19
N ALA A 174 -19.89 4.98 41.40
CA ALA A 174 -20.62 6.20 41.10
C ALA A 174 -20.86 6.33 39.59
N LYS A 175 -22.10 6.62 39.20
CA LYS A 175 -22.49 6.91 37.82
C LYS A 175 -22.14 8.35 37.51
N LEU A 176 -21.18 8.58 36.61
CA LEU A 176 -20.71 9.93 36.26
C LEU A 176 -21.42 10.51 35.03
N GLY A 177 -21.80 9.66 34.08
CA GLY A 177 -22.44 10.07 32.82
C GLY A 177 -22.87 8.87 31.99
N VAL A 178 -23.61 9.13 30.91
CA VAL A 178 -23.99 8.14 29.89
C VAL A 178 -23.76 8.77 28.54
N ASP A 179 -22.91 8.14 27.73
CA ASP A 179 -22.61 8.59 26.37
C ASP A 179 -23.27 7.63 25.38
N ALA A 180 -24.11 8.17 24.49
CA ALA A 180 -24.69 7.42 23.38
C ALA A 180 -23.78 7.58 22.16
N VAL A 181 -23.08 6.51 21.78
CA VAL A 181 -22.15 6.51 20.63
C VAL A 181 -22.80 5.79 19.46
N GLN A 182 -22.84 6.44 18.30
CA GLN A 182 -23.21 5.82 17.05
C GLN A 182 -21.95 5.29 16.34
N SER A 183 -21.98 4.03 15.95
CA SER A 183 -20.87 3.37 15.22
C SER A 183 -21.37 2.75 13.92
N PHE A 184 -20.47 2.63 12.94
CA PHE A 184 -20.74 2.00 11.66
C PHE A 184 -19.83 0.79 11.47
N THR A 185 -20.31 -0.23 10.77
CA THR A 185 -19.45 -1.34 10.33
C THR A 185 -18.46 -0.84 9.30
N GLN A 186 -17.18 -1.10 9.54
CA GLN A 186 -16.14 -0.80 8.56
C GLN A 186 -15.97 -1.95 7.57
N PRO A 187 -15.70 -1.68 6.29
CA PRO A 187 -15.32 -2.73 5.35
C PRO A 187 -13.97 -3.35 5.76
N PRO A 188 -13.67 -4.59 5.31
CA PRO A 188 -12.38 -5.20 5.56
C PRO A 188 -11.23 -4.29 5.15
N PRO A 189 -10.20 -4.13 5.99
CA PRO A 189 -9.09 -3.24 5.68
C PRO A 189 -8.32 -3.76 4.47
N ARG A 190 -7.86 -2.82 3.63
CA ARG A 190 -6.95 -3.15 2.53
C ARG A 190 -5.62 -3.69 3.06
N TYR A 191 -4.93 -4.48 2.25
CA TYR A 191 -3.62 -5.00 2.62
C TYR A 191 -2.55 -3.89 2.67
N SER A 192 -1.75 -3.87 3.73
CA SER A 192 -0.40 -3.31 3.76
C SER A 192 0.61 -4.30 3.18
N GLU A 193 1.87 -3.87 2.95
CA GLU A 193 2.97 -4.79 2.61
C GLU A 193 3.11 -5.89 3.68
N ALA A 194 3.01 -5.55 4.97
CA ALA A 194 3.10 -6.52 6.05
C ALA A 194 1.98 -7.56 6.01
N SER A 195 0.73 -7.11 5.92
CA SER A 195 -0.43 -8.01 5.90
C SER A 195 -0.50 -8.84 4.63
N LEU A 196 0.01 -8.33 3.49
CA LEU A 196 0.05 -9.10 2.25
C LEU A 196 1.12 -10.18 2.31
N VAL A 197 2.32 -9.88 2.84
CA VAL A 197 3.35 -10.91 3.07
C VAL A 197 2.83 -11.98 4.03
N LYS A 198 2.18 -11.57 5.13
CA LYS A 198 1.55 -12.51 6.06
C LYS A 198 0.54 -13.41 5.35
N ARG A 199 -0.30 -12.84 4.49
CA ARG A 199 -1.31 -13.62 3.76
C ARG A 199 -0.69 -14.59 2.75
N LEU A 200 0.38 -14.19 2.07
CA LEU A 200 1.13 -15.05 1.16
C LEU A 200 1.76 -16.24 1.91
N GLU A 201 2.39 -15.96 3.06
CA GLU A 201 2.95 -16.97 3.97
C GLU A 201 1.89 -17.96 4.47
N GLU A 202 0.74 -17.48 4.94
CA GLU A 202 -0.40 -18.32 5.36
C GLU A 202 -0.94 -19.23 4.24
N LEU A 203 -0.87 -18.76 3.00
CA LEU A 203 -1.30 -19.52 1.82
C LEU A 203 -0.20 -20.41 1.23
N GLY A 204 1.02 -20.39 1.79
CA GLY A 204 2.16 -21.15 1.24
C GLY A 204 2.70 -20.61 -0.10
N ILE A 205 2.31 -19.39 -0.48
CA ILE A 205 2.67 -18.77 -1.76
C ILE A 205 3.91 -17.92 -1.58
N GLY A 206 4.95 -18.20 -2.36
CA GLY A 206 6.24 -17.52 -2.26
C GLY A 206 7.11 -18.00 -1.08
N ARG A 207 8.36 -17.55 -1.11
CA ARG A 207 9.40 -17.83 -0.09
C ARG A 207 10.02 -16.52 0.43
N PRO A 208 10.75 -16.53 1.57
CA PRO A 208 11.45 -15.35 2.09
C PRO A 208 12.32 -14.61 1.07
N SER A 209 12.87 -15.36 0.09
CA SER A 209 13.66 -14.84 -1.01
C SER A 209 12.86 -14.03 -2.05
N THR A 210 11.54 -14.27 -2.14
CA THR A 210 10.66 -13.77 -3.21
C THR A 210 9.71 -12.66 -2.77
N TYR A 211 9.27 -12.61 -1.51
CA TYR A 211 8.22 -11.67 -1.06
C TYR A 211 8.47 -10.22 -1.48
N ALA A 212 9.66 -9.70 -1.23
CA ALA A 212 10.02 -8.32 -1.58
C ALA A 212 10.02 -8.10 -3.11
N ALA A 213 10.49 -9.08 -3.89
CA ALA A 213 10.55 -8.99 -5.34
C ALA A 213 9.15 -9.07 -5.97
N THR A 214 8.28 -9.93 -5.44
CA THR A 214 6.87 -10.03 -5.85
C THR A 214 6.15 -8.71 -5.62
N LEU A 215 6.21 -8.16 -4.41
CA LEU A 215 5.58 -6.87 -4.09
C LEU A 215 6.12 -5.73 -4.96
N GLN A 216 7.43 -5.71 -5.22
CA GLN A 216 8.03 -4.70 -6.09
C GLN A 216 7.55 -4.84 -7.54
N THR A 217 7.48 -6.06 -8.07
CA THR A 217 7.00 -6.33 -9.44
C THR A 217 5.55 -5.89 -9.63
N LEU A 218 4.68 -6.11 -8.63
CA LEU A 218 3.29 -5.67 -8.69
C LEU A 218 3.17 -4.13 -8.79
N LYS A 219 4.05 -3.40 -8.11
CA LYS A 219 4.11 -1.93 -8.15
C LYS A 219 4.74 -1.42 -9.45
N ASP A 220 5.86 -2.00 -9.88
CA ASP A 220 6.60 -1.59 -11.07
C ASP A 220 5.80 -1.81 -12.36
N ARG A 221 4.95 -2.85 -12.38
CA ARG A 221 4.00 -3.12 -13.47
C ARG A 221 2.69 -2.35 -13.37
N GLU A 222 2.57 -1.46 -12.38
CA GLU A 222 1.39 -0.64 -12.14
C GLU A 222 0.11 -1.46 -11.97
N TYR A 223 0.19 -2.69 -11.46
CA TYR A 223 -1.00 -3.50 -11.13
C TYR A 223 -1.62 -3.09 -9.80
N VAL A 224 -0.78 -2.56 -8.91
CA VAL A 224 -1.20 -1.94 -7.66
C VAL A 224 -0.42 -0.66 -7.46
N ARG A 225 -1.03 0.29 -6.76
CA ARG A 225 -0.32 1.44 -6.18
C ARG A 225 -0.39 1.40 -4.66
N LEU A 226 0.51 2.11 -4.01
CA LEU A 226 0.49 2.28 -2.56
C LEU A 226 -0.11 3.65 -2.23
N GLU A 227 -1.15 3.66 -1.41
CA GLU A 227 -1.74 4.89 -0.87
C GLU A 227 -1.87 4.74 0.65
N LYS A 228 -1.30 5.69 1.42
CA LYS A 228 -1.30 5.65 2.89
C LYS A 228 -0.87 4.28 3.44
N ASN A 229 0.17 3.68 2.87
CA ASN A 229 0.69 2.35 3.22
C ASN A 229 -0.30 1.18 3.04
N ARG A 230 -1.30 1.34 2.17
CA ARG A 230 -2.25 0.29 1.77
C ARG A 230 -2.21 0.11 0.25
N PHE A 231 -2.32 -1.12 -0.21
CA PHE A 231 -2.37 -1.45 -1.62
C PHE A 231 -3.74 -1.11 -2.21
N ILE A 232 -3.73 -0.38 -3.32
CA ILE A 232 -4.90 -0.09 -4.14
C ILE A 232 -4.72 -0.82 -5.47
N PRO A 233 -5.60 -1.75 -5.84
CA PRO A 233 -5.54 -2.41 -7.14
C PRO A 233 -5.90 -1.43 -8.25
N GLU A 234 -5.03 -1.34 -9.24
CA GLU A 234 -5.22 -0.53 -10.44
C GLU A 234 -6.14 -1.23 -11.44
N GLU A 235 -6.63 -0.45 -12.41
CA GLU A 235 -7.45 -0.94 -13.53
C GLU A 235 -6.75 -2.07 -14.30
N SER A 236 -5.47 -1.88 -14.61
CA SER A 236 -4.63 -2.87 -15.30
C SER A 236 -4.52 -4.18 -14.51
N GLY A 237 -4.31 -4.10 -13.18
CA GLY A 237 -4.22 -5.25 -12.29
C GLY A 237 -5.53 -6.05 -12.28
N ARG A 238 -6.66 -5.36 -12.13
CA ARG A 238 -7.99 -5.99 -12.15
C ARG A 238 -8.29 -6.69 -13.48
N LEU A 239 -7.95 -6.06 -14.59
CA LEU A 239 -8.18 -6.64 -15.92
C LEU A 239 -7.31 -7.88 -16.16
N VAL A 240 -6.03 -7.82 -15.77
CA VAL A 240 -5.12 -8.97 -15.86
C VAL A 240 -5.58 -10.11 -14.96
N THR A 241 -6.00 -9.83 -13.72
CA THR A 241 -6.57 -10.84 -12.83
C THR A 241 -7.80 -11.50 -13.46
N ALA A 242 -8.75 -10.72 -13.97
CA ALA A 242 -9.95 -11.26 -14.61
C ALA A 242 -9.64 -12.13 -15.83
N PHE A 243 -8.66 -11.73 -16.64
CA PHE A 243 -8.16 -12.54 -17.75
C PHE A 243 -7.57 -13.86 -17.26
N LEU A 244 -6.70 -13.83 -16.26
CA LEU A 244 -6.06 -15.05 -15.77
C LEU A 244 -7.06 -15.98 -15.06
N GLU A 245 -8.01 -15.47 -14.28
CA GLU A 245 -9.06 -16.29 -13.65
C GLU A 245 -9.97 -16.93 -14.68
N ARG A 246 -10.29 -16.21 -15.77
CA ARG A 246 -11.16 -16.72 -16.83
C ARG A 246 -10.47 -17.76 -17.70
N PHE A 247 -9.23 -17.51 -18.10
CA PHE A 247 -8.55 -18.31 -19.13
C PHE A 247 -7.49 -19.26 -18.57
N PHE A 248 -6.98 -19.00 -17.36
CA PHE A 248 -5.91 -19.78 -16.72
C PHE A 248 -6.21 -20.11 -15.23
N PRO A 249 -7.43 -20.56 -14.86
CA PRO A 249 -7.85 -20.69 -13.46
C PRO A 249 -6.93 -21.58 -12.61
N LYS A 250 -6.40 -22.66 -13.19
CA LYS A 250 -5.40 -23.54 -12.53
C LYS A 250 -4.18 -22.74 -12.07
N TYR A 251 -3.62 -21.93 -12.95
CA TYR A 251 -2.33 -21.25 -12.76
C TYR A 251 -2.38 -20.01 -11.86
N VAL A 252 -3.57 -19.51 -11.52
CA VAL A 252 -3.77 -18.44 -10.55
C VAL A 252 -4.49 -18.89 -9.27
N SER A 253 -4.81 -20.18 -9.18
CA SER A 253 -5.34 -20.74 -7.94
C SER A 253 -4.27 -20.75 -6.85
N TYR A 254 -4.69 -20.50 -5.62
CA TYR A 254 -3.79 -20.44 -4.47
C TYR A 254 -3.14 -21.81 -4.22
N ASP A 255 -3.95 -22.87 -4.25
CA ASP A 255 -3.50 -24.24 -3.97
C ASP A 255 -2.43 -24.69 -4.97
N TYR A 256 -2.67 -24.50 -6.29
CA TYR A 256 -1.68 -24.88 -7.30
C TYR A 256 -0.37 -24.10 -7.15
N THR A 257 -0.45 -22.81 -6.81
CA THR A 257 0.73 -21.98 -6.64
C THR A 257 1.54 -22.42 -5.42
N ALA A 258 0.87 -22.75 -4.31
CA ALA A 258 1.51 -23.28 -3.11
C ALA A 258 2.15 -24.65 -3.37
N GLU A 259 1.42 -25.57 -4.04
CA GLU A 259 1.92 -26.88 -4.44
C GLU A 259 3.17 -26.78 -5.34
N LEU A 260 3.17 -25.88 -6.31
CA LEU A 260 4.32 -25.68 -7.19
C LEU A 260 5.56 -25.22 -6.40
N GLU A 261 5.39 -24.36 -5.39
CA GLU A 261 6.49 -23.97 -4.52
C GLU A 261 7.00 -25.16 -3.69
N GLU A 262 6.12 -26.05 -3.24
CA GLU A 262 6.52 -27.29 -2.55
C GLU A 262 7.27 -28.26 -3.48
N GLU A 263 6.85 -28.39 -4.74
CA GLU A 263 7.57 -29.19 -5.74
C GLU A 263 8.97 -28.64 -6.02
N LEU A 264 9.14 -27.31 -6.02
CA LEU A 264 10.47 -26.67 -6.12
C LEU A 264 11.33 -26.95 -4.88
N ASP A 265 10.73 -27.01 -3.70
CA ASP A 265 11.44 -27.42 -2.47
C ASP A 265 11.85 -28.90 -2.54
N ASP A 266 11.03 -29.76 -3.12
CA ASP A 266 11.37 -31.17 -3.36
C ASP A 266 12.50 -31.32 -4.39
N VAL A 267 12.53 -30.47 -5.41
CA VAL A 267 13.66 -30.41 -6.36
C VAL A 267 14.95 -30.02 -5.64
N SER A 268 14.95 -28.93 -4.87
CA SER A 268 16.15 -28.50 -4.14
C SER A 268 16.59 -29.52 -3.09
N GLY A 269 15.65 -30.23 -2.47
CA GLY A 269 15.89 -31.34 -1.54
C GLY A 269 16.29 -32.66 -2.19
N GLY A 270 16.37 -32.74 -3.53
CA GLY A 270 16.74 -33.95 -4.28
C GLY A 270 15.68 -35.05 -4.29
N ARG A 271 14.43 -34.74 -3.90
CA ARG A 271 13.28 -35.66 -3.89
C ARG A 271 12.54 -35.68 -5.22
N LEU A 272 12.67 -34.61 -6.02
CA LEU A 272 12.08 -34.49 -7.35
C LEU A 272 13.14 -34.09 -8.39
N ASP A 273 13.06 -34.67 -9.59
CA ASP A 273 13.90 -34.26 -10.71
C ASP A 273 13.32 -33.01 -11.38
N TRP A 274 14.14 -31.97 -11.52
CA TRP A 274 13.70 -30.67 -12.05
C TRP A 274 13.23 -30.74 -13.51
N GLN A 275 13.79 -31.64 -14.33
CA GLN A 275 13.37 -31.80 -15.72
C GLN A 275 11.99 -32.42 -15.81
N LYS A 276 11.70 -33.41 -14.95
CA LYS A 276 10.35 -33.99 -14.84
C LYS A 276 9.30 -32.96 -14.42
N LEU A 277 9.63 -32.09 -13.46
CA LEU A 277 8.75 -31.00 -13.05
C LEU A 277 8.45 -30.05 -14.21
N LEU A 278 9.47 -29.60 -14.93
CA LEU A 278 9.29 -28.72 -16.09
C LEU A 278 8.51 -29.40 -17.22
N GLU A 279 8.78 -30.68 -17.50
CA GLU A 279 8.05 -31.43 -18.51
C GLU A 279 6.56 -31.52 -18.17
N ALA A 280 6.22 -31.82 -16.91
CA ALA A 280 4.85 -31.87 -16.43
C ALA A 280 4.15 -30.49 -16.55
N PHE A 281 4.81 -29.41 -16.13
CA PHE A 281 4.29 -28.05 -16.26
C PHE A 281 3.98 -27.69 -17.73
N TRP A 282 4.96 -27.89 -18.62
CA TRP A 282 4.85 -27.48 -20.03
C TRP A 282 3.88 -28.34 -20.83
N ARG A 283 3.74 -29.63 -20.48
CA ARG A 283 2.75 -30.52 -21.10
C ARG A 283 1.33 -29.98 -20.97
N ASP A 284 1.00 -29.41 -19.81
CA ASP A 284 -0.33 -28.87 -19.54
C ASP A 284 -0.47 -27.40 -19.96
N PHE A 285 0.56 -26.58 -19.73
CA PHE A 285 0.49 -25.13 -19.97
C PHE A 285 0.50 -24.79 -21.46
N LYS A 286 1.33 -25.47 -22.26
CA LYS A 286 1.50 -25.13 -23.69
C LYS A 286 0.21 -25.28 -24.50
N PRO A 287 -0.55 -26.39 -24.40
CA PRO A 287 -1.84 -26.50 -25.10
C PRO A 287 -2.82 -25.42 -24.67
N LYS A 288 -2.89 -25.12 -23.36
CA LYS A 288 -3.82 -24.10 -22.86
C LYS A 288 -3.46 -22.70 -23.34
N ALA A 289 -2.19 -22.35 -23.32
CA ALA A 289 -1.71 -21.08 -23.87
C ALA A 289 -2.00 -20.98 -25.38
N GLY A 290 -1.81 -22.08 -26.13
CA GLY A 290 -2.16 -22.15 -27.56
C GLY A 290 -3.64 -21.88 -27.82
N GLU A 291 -4.54 -22.55 -27.10
CA GLU A 291 -5.99 -22.36 -27.19
C GLU A 291 -6.41 -20.89 -26.99
N VAL A 292 -5.83 -20.23 -25.98
CA VAL A 292 -6.15 -18.83 -25.67
C VAL A 292 -5.56 -17.88 -26.72
N MET A 293 -4.37 -18.17 -27.24
CA MET A 293 -3.73 -17.38 -28.30
C MET A 293 -4.46 -17.43 -29.64
N GLU A 294 -5.21 -18.51 -29.91
CA GLU A 294 -6.02 -18.64 -31.12
C GLU A 294 -7.30 -17.80 -31.08
N GLN A 295 -7.73 -17.34 -29.90
CA GLN A 295 -8.92 -16.52 -29.75
C GLN A 295 -8.70 -15.10 -30.28
N LYS A 296 -9.73 -14.56 -30.93
CA LYS A 296 -9.69 -13.17 -31.40
C LYS A 296 -9.77 -12.21 -30.19
N PRO A 297 -9.11 -11.05 -30.24
CA PRO A 297 -9.23 -10.04 -29.18
C PRO A 297 -10.68 -9.66 -28.84
N SER A 298 -11.59 -9.69 -29.82
CA SER A 298 -13.02 -9.46 -29.63
C SER A 298 -13.72 -10.55 -28.81
N GLU A 299 -13.33 -11.81 -29.00
CA GLU A 299 -13.88 -12.96 -28.27
C GLU A 299 -13.41 -12.93 -26.82
N VAL A 300 -12.12 -12.64 -26.61
CA VAL A 300 -11.56 -12.40 -25.26
C VAL A 300 -12.29 -11.26 -24.56
N THR A 301 -12.49 -10.13 -25.25
CA THR A 301 -13.19 -8.97 -24.67
C THR A 301 -14.63 -9.31 -24.31
N ALA A 302 -15.34 -10.07 -25.13
CA ALA A 302 -16.72 -10.49 -24.86
C ALA A 302 -16.79 -11.43 -23.64
N ALA A 303 -15.87 -12.39 -23.54
CA ALA A 303 -15.79 -13.28 -22.38
C ALA A 303 -15.47 -12.50 -21.09
N LEU A 304 -14.62 -11.47 -21.17
CA LEU A 304 -14.32 -10.59 -20.03
C LEU A 304 -15.50 -9.69 -19.66
N ASP A 305 -16.26 -9.17 -20.63
CA ASP A 305 -17.48 -8.39 -20.37
C ASP A 305 -18.51 -9.20 -19.57
N GLU A 306 -18.67 -10.47 -19.91
CA GLU A 306 -19.56 -11.40 -19.20
C GLU A 306 -19.01 -11.70 -17.80
N PHE A 307 -17.74 -12.10 -17.70
CA PHE A 307 -17.09 -12.46 -16.43
C PHE A 307 -17.09 -11.30 -15.43
N LEU A 308 -16.84 -10.08 -15.90
CA LEU A 308 -16.81 -8.88 -15.09
C LEU A 308 -18.17 -8.20 -14.94
N SER A 309 -19.25 -8.78 -15.45
CA SER A 309 -20.57 -8.14 -15.45
C SER A 309 -21.02 -7.68 -14.05
N PRO A 310 -20.90 -8.48 -12.96
CA PRO A 310 -21.31 -8.04 -11.63
C PRO A 310 -20.50 -6.85 -11.10
N PHE A 311 -19.25 -6.72 -11.53
CA PHE A 311 -18.36 -5.64 -11.11
C PHE A 311 -18.55 -4.37 -11.96
N LEU A 312 -18.71 -4.53 -13.27
CA LEU A 312 -18.88 -3.41 -14.21
C LEU A 312 -20.29 -2.83 -14.18
N PHE A 313 -21.28 -3.68 -13.93
CA PHE A 313 -22.72 -3.39 -13.97
C PHE A 313 -23.39 -3.94 -12.71
N PRO A 314 -23.04 -3.42 -11.51
CA PRO A 314 -23.69 -3.83 -10.27
C PRO A 314 -25.18 -3.48 -10.31
N ASP A 315 -26.00 -4.31 -9.66
CA ASP A 315 -27.44 -4.08 -9.57
C ASP A 315 -27.73 -2.71 -8.93
N LYS A 316 -28.76 -2.05 -9.45
CA LYS A 316 -29.21 -0.75 -8.95
C LYS A 316 -30.37 -0.95 -7.98
N ASP A 317 -30.43 -0.09 -6.95
CA ASP A 317 -31.50 -0.13 -5.93
C ASP A 317 -32.91 0.09 -6.53
N ASP A 318 -32.98 0.77 -7.69
CA ASP A 318 -34.22 1.03 -8.43
C ASP A 318 -34.69 -0.17 -9.29
N GLY A 319 -33.93 -1.26 -9.33
CA GLY A 319 -34.22 -2.46 -10.12
C GLY A 319 -34.07 -2.28 -11.64
N SER A 320 -33.53 -1.16 -12.11
CA SER A 320 -33.30 -0.92 -13.54
C SER A 320 -32.13 -1.73 -14.09
N ASP A 321 -32.15 -2.03 -15.39
CA ASP A 321 -31.04 -2.77 -16.04
C ASP A 321 -29.73 -1.99 -15.87
N PRO A 322 -28.71 -2.56 -15.19
CA PRO A 322 -27.46 -1.87 -14.94
C PRO A 322 -26.62 -1.68 -16.21
N ARG A 323 -26.96 -2.37 -17.31
CA ARG A 323 -26.35 -2.18 -18.63
C ARG A 323 -27.09 -1.17 -19.51
N LEU A 324 -28.21 -0.59 -19.07
CA LEU A 324 -28.88 0.44 -19.86
C LEU A 324 -28.02 1.71 -19.90
N CYS A 325 -27.76 2.22 -21.10
CA CYS A 325 -26.97 3.43 -21.30
C CYS A 325 -27.74 4.65 -20.77
N PRO A 326 -27.16 5.43 -19.83
CA PRO A 326 -27.85 6.60 -19.26
C PRO A 326 -28.01 7.74 -20.27
N ASN A 327 -27.15 7.81 -21.30
CA ASN A 327 -27.15 8.91 -22.26
C ASN A 327 -28.22 8.78 -23.36
N CYS A 328 -28.48 7.56 -23.86
CA CYS A 328 -29.49 7.35 -24.92
C CYS A 328 -30.72 6.56 -24.47
N GLY A 329 -30.71 5.95 -23.28
CA GLY A 329 -31.85 5.24 -22.71
C GLY A 329 -32.26 3.94 -23.42
N ASN A 330 -31.61 3.57 -24.53
CA ASN A 330 -31.92 2.37 -25.31
C ASN A 330 -30.70 1.54 -25.74
N GLY A 331 -29.49 2.07 -25.55
CA GLY A 331 -28.25 1.37 -25.85
C GLY A 331 -27.81 0.49 -24.67
N ARG A 332 -27.10 -0.59 -24.96
CA ARG A 332 -26.53 -1.49 -23.95
C ARG A 332 -25.05 -1.18 -23.74
N LEU A 333 -24.62 -1.04 -22.50
CA LEU A 333 -23.23 -0.86 -22.11
C LEU A 333 -22.49 -2.20 -22.15
N ALA A 334 -21.28 -2.18 -22.71
CA ALA A 334 -20.39 -3.33 -22.79
C ALA A 334 -18.93 -2.91 -22.68
N LEU A 335 -18.09 -3.79 -22.16
CA LEU A 335 -16.64 -3.69 -22.17
C LEU A 335 -16.12 -3.72 -23.61
N ARG A 336 -15.23 -2.79 -23.93
CA ARG A 336 -14.54 -2.66 -25.21
C ARG A 336 -13.05 -2.50 -24.98
N GLY A 337 -12.25 -3.04 -25.90
CA GLY A 337 -10.82 -2.79 -25.96
C GLY A 337 -10.51 -1.54 -26.77
N GLY A 338 -9.52 -0.75 -26.33
CA GLY A 338 -9.02 0.42 -27.04
C GLY A 338 -7.51 0.59 -26.90
N LYS A 339 -6.95 1.55 -27.64
CA LYS A 339 -5.51 1.87 -27.62
C LYS A 339 -4.99 2.23 -26.23
N PHE A 340 -5.85 2.77 -25.37
CA PHE A 340 -5.52 3.26 -24.04
C PHE A 340 -5.99 2.32 -22.92
N GLY A 341 -6.36 1.09 -23.26
CA GLY A 341 -6.89 0.11 -22.30
C GLY A 341 -8.36 -0.22 -22.54
N ALA A 342 -8.92 -1.03 -21.64
CA ALA A 342 -10.32 -1.40 -21.67
C ALA A 342 -11.21 -0.25 -21.15
N PHE A 343 -12.42 -0.14 -21.68
CA PHE A 343 -13.40 0.87 -21.29
C PHE A 343 -14.81 0.35 -21.52
N VAL A 344 -15.80 0.95 -20.88
CA VAL A 344 -17.22 0.63 -21.11
C VAL A 344 -17.78 1.60 -22.13
N ALA A 345 -18.52 1.10 -23.12
CA ALA A 345 -19.13 1.93 -24.17
C ALA A 345 -20.55 1.46 -24.54
N CYS A 346 -21.34 2.40 -25.05
CA CYS A 346 -22.68 2.12 -25.57
C CYS A 346 -22.64 1.33 -26.88
N SER A 347 -23.53 0.35 -27.03
CA SER A 347 -23.72 -0.44 -28.25
C SER A 347 -24.12 0.38 -29.47
N ASN A 348 -24.79 1.51 -29.26
CA ASN A 348 -25.34 2.35 -30.34
C ASN A 348 -24.31 3.34 -30.91
N TYR A 349 -23.01 3.10 -30.74
CA TYR A 349 -21.98 3.85 -31.45
C TYR A 349 -22.14 3.62 -32.97
N PRO A 350 -22.05 4.65 -33.84
CA PRO A 350 -21.55 6.01 -33.58
C PRO A 350 -22.57 7.03 -33.06
N ASP A 351 -23.87 6.69 -33.05
CA ASP A 351 -24.96 7.62 -32.71
C ASP A 351 -24.94 8.01 -31.23
N CYS A 352 -24.55 7.08 -30.35
CA CYS A 352 -24.29 7.35 -28.94
C CYS A 352 -22.81 7.12 -28.60
N LYS A 353 -22.10 8.20 -28.25
CA LYS A 353 -20.66 8.19 -27.92
C LYS A 353 -20.37 8.06 -26.42
N TYR A 354 -21.35 7.60 -25.64
CA TYR A 354 -21.17 7.41 -24.20
C TYR A 354 -20.06 6.39 -23.92
N THR A 355 -19.12 6.78 -23.07
CA THR A 355 -18.01 5.93 -22.61
C THR A 355 -17.70 6.20 -21.14
N ARG A 356 -17.27 5.17 -20.42
CA ARG A 356 -16.78 5.24 -19.03
C ARG A 356 -15.47 4.44 -18.92
N LYS A 357 -14.55 4.89 -18.06
CA LYS A 357 -13.31 4.15 -17.79
C LYS A 357 -13.60 2.81 -17.10
N PHE A 358 -12.67 1.88 -17.25
CA PHE A 358 -12.69 0.62 -16.50
C PHE A 358 -12.49 0.90 -15.00
N GLY A 359 -13.06 0.10 -14.10
CA GLY A 359 -12.79 0.24 -12.65
C GLY A 359 -13.54 1.34 -11.89
N GLN A 360 -14.25 2.27 -12.54
CA GLN A 360 -15.29 3.08 -11.90
C GLN A 360 -16.54 2.22 -11.71
N GLY A 361 -16.67 1.61 -10.52
CA GLY A 361 -17.91 0.99 -10.08
C GLY A 361 -19.04 2.02 -10.17
N GLY A 362 -20.25 1.58 -10.53
CA GLY A 362 -21.38 2.44 -10.92
C GLY A 362 -21.88 3.48 -9.90
N ALA A 363 -21.15 3.75 -8.81
CA ALA A 363 -21.46 4.76 -7.79
C ALA A 363 -20.63 6.05 -7.89
N GLU A 364 -19.49 6.06 -8.61
CA GLU A 364 -18.76 7.30 -8.89
C GLU A 364 -19.00 7.71 -10.35
N GLU A 365 -20.01 8.55 -10.54
CA GLU A 365 -20.25 9.28 -11.78
C GLU A 365 -19.12 10.27 -12.02
N ALA A 366 -18.02 9.79 -12.61
CA ALA A 366 -17.32 10.59 -13.61
C ALA A 366 -17.85 10.17 -14.97
N ALA A 367 -19.12 10.50 -15.22
CA ALA A 367 -19.59 10.61 -16.58
C ALA A 367 -18.57 11.50 -17.32
N ASN A 368 -18.07 11.03 -18.47
CA ASN A 368 -17.84 11.98 -19.54
C ASN A 368 -19.23 12.49 -19.91
N ASP A 369 -19.77 13.40 -19.09
CA ASP A 369 -20.88 14.21 -19.51
C ASP A 369 -20.45 14.86 -20.81
N GLY A 370 -21.39 14.95 -21.74
CA GLY A 370 -21.18 15.75 -22.92
C GLY A 370 -20.78 17.18 -22.54
N PRO A 371 -20.57 18.05 -23.54
CA PRO A 371 -20.28 19.46 -23.27
C PRO A 371 -21.30 20.03 -22.26
N GLN A 372 -20.87 20.34 -21.03
CA GLN A 372 -21.73 20.91 -20.00
C GLN A 372 -21.57 22.43 -20.05
N GLU A 373 -22.67 23.13 -20.30
CA GLU A 373 -22.67 24.60 -20.32
C GLU A 373 -22.69 25.14 -18.89
N LEU A 374 -21.64 25.90 -18.53
CA LEU A 374 -21.50 26.51 -17.20
C LEU A 374 -22.09 27.93 -17.13
N GLY A 375 -22.49 28.49 -18.28
CA GLY A 375 -22.94 29.88 -18.45
C GLY A 375 -21.94 30.74 -19.23
N ASN A 376 -22.37 31.90 -19.72
CA ASN A 376 -21.55 32.85 -20.50
C ASN A 376 -20.85 32.25 -21.75
N GLY A 377 -21.42 31.19 -22.34
CA GLY A 377 -20.79 30.46 -23.45
C GLY A 377 -19.54 29.68 -23.04
N ILE A 378 -19.33 29.46 -21.75
CA ILE A 378 -18.28 28.60 -21.20
C ILE A 378 -18.80 27.17 -21.15
N VAL A 379 -18.04 26.26 -21.72
CA VAL A 379 -18.41 24.85 -21.82
C VAL A 379 -17.31 23.99 -21.21
N LEU A 380 -17.69 23.13 -20.27
CA LEU A 380 -16.85 22.08 -19.73
C LEU A 380 -16.83 20.90 -20.70
N LYS A 381 -15.64 20.45 -21.07
CA LYS A 381 -15.42 19.32 -21.99
C LYS A 381 -14.31 18.41 -21.47
N SER A 382 -14.35 17.15 -21.90
CA SER A 382 -13.27 16.19 -21.66
C SER A 382 -12.37 16.06 -22.88
N GLY A 383 -11.05 16.23 -22.69
CA GLY A 383 -10.05 16.15 -23.73
C GLY A 383 -8.97 15.10 -23.47
N ARG A 384 -8.07 14.91 -24.44
CA ARG A 384 -6.96 13.94 -24.39
C ARG A 384 -6.01 14.11 -23.18
N PHE A 385 -6.02 15.27 -22.53
CA PHE A 385 -5.14 15.60 -21.40
C PHE A 385 -5.88 15.79 -20.08
N GLY A 386 -7.20 15.52 -20.04
CA GLY A 386 -8.06 15.77 -18.89
C GLY A 386 -9.24 16.70 -19.21
N PRO A 387 -10.09 16.98 -18.21
CA PRO A 387 -11.19 17.93 -18.34
C PRO A 387 -10.65 19.36 -18.55
N TYR A 388 -11.35 20.15 -19.36
CA TYR A 388 -10.99 21.53 -19.69
C TYR A 388 -12.25 22.36 -19.90
N VAL A 389 -12.16 23.66 -19.66
CA VAL A 389 -13.19 24.64 -20.02
C VAL A 389 -12.80 25.37 -21.29
N GLU A 390 -13.77 25.68 -22.13
CA GLU A 390 -13.57 26.51 -23.32
C GLU A 390 -14.64 27.58 -23.49
N GLN A 391 -14.24 28.73 -24.02
CA GLN A 391 -15.10 29.86 -24.38
C GLN A 391 -14.61 30.45 -25.69
N GLY A 392 -15.31 30.18 -26.79
CA GLY A 392 -14.83 30.49 -28.14
C GLY A 392 -13.48 29.81 -28.42
N ASP A 393 -12.44 30.59 -28.74
CA ASP A 393 -11.09 30.08 -29.01
C ASP A 393 -10.22 29.88 -27.76
N LYS A 394 -10.67 30.32 -26.58
CA LYS A 394 -9.91 30.19 -25.34
C LYS A 394 -10.17 28.85 -24.68
N ARG A 395 -9.10 28.21 -24.19
CA ARG A 395 -9.15 26.92 -23.48
C ARG A 395 -8.29 26.95 -22.22
N ALA A 396 -8.79 26.36 -21.15
CA ALA A 396 -8.03 26.16 -19.92
C ALA A 396 -8.25 24.74 -19.38
N SER A 397 -7.16 24.02 -19.11
CA SER A 397 -7.23 22.70 -18.48
C SER A 397 -7.61 22.82 -17.02
N ILE A 398 -8.40 21.88 -16.50
CA ILE A 398 -8.78 21.85 -15.09
C ILE A 398 -7.67 21.13 -14.31
N PRO A 399 -7.09 21.77 -13.28
CA PRO A 399 -6.06 21.16 -12.45
C PRO A 399 -6.59 19.98 -11.62
N LYS A 400 -5.72 19.00 -11.33
CA LYS A 400 -6.09 17.78 -10.60
C LYS A 400 -6.56 18.03 -9.16
N ASP A 401 -6.14 19.14 -8.57
CA ASP A 401 -6.49 19.57 -7.21
C ASP A 401 -7.79 20.39 -7.15
N VAL A 402 -8.48 20.57 -8.29
CA VAL A 402 -9.82 21.16 -8.36
C VAL A 402 -10.84 20.04 -8.61
N PRO A 403 -11.66 19.66 -7.61
CA PRO A 403 -12.73 18.69 -7.78
C PRO A 403 -13.75 19.19 -8.82
N LEU A 404 -14.21 18.31 -9.71
CA LEU A 404 -15.20 18.68 -10.74
C LEU A 404 -16.55 19.11 -10.13
N GLY A 405 -16.91 18.58 -8.96
CA GLY A 405 -18.11 19.00 -8.22
C GLY A 405 -18.05 20.44 -7.69
N ASP A 406 -16.85 21.00 -7.55
CA ASP A 406 -16.62 22.37 -7.08
C ASP A 406 -16.34 23.35 -8.24
N LEU A 407 -16.46 22.89 -9.49
CA LEU A 407 -16.20 23.71 -10.67
C LEU A 407 -17.45 24.55 -11.00
N ASP A 408 -17.49 25.78 -10.48
CA ASP A 408 -18.51 26.77 -10.82
C ASP A 408 -18.09 27.69 -11.97
N LEU A 409 -19.03 28.51 -12.45
CA LEU A 409 -18.79 29.52 -13.50
C LEU A 409 -17.62 30.44 -13.14
N THR A 410 -17.54 30.85 -11.86
CA THR A 410 -16.51 31.75 -11.33
C THR A 410 -15.11 31.16 -11.51
N MET A 411 -14.93 29.89 -11.17
CA MET A 411 -13.66 29.18 -11.27
C MET A 411 -13.28 28.94 -12.74
N ALA A 412 -14.25 28.62 -13.58
CA ALA A 412 -14.03 28.45 -15.01
C ALA A 412 -13.56 29.76 -15.68
N GLU A 413 -14.17 30.90 -15.34
CA GLU A 413 -13.75 32.23 -15.79
C GLU A 413 -12.31 32.52 -15.34
N LYS A 414 -11.98 32.28 -14.07
CA LYS A 414 -10.62 32.46 -13.54
C LYS A 414 -9.59 31.65 -14.31
N LEU A 415 -9.86 30.39 -14.61
CA LEU A 415 -8.96 29.52 -15.38
C LEU A 415 -8.75 30.04 -16.81
N LEU A 416 -9.79 30.55 -17.47
CA LEU A 416 -9.73 31.11 -18.82
C LEU A 416 -8.98 32.45 -18.90
N THR A 417 -8.75 33.12 -17.77
CA THR A 417 -7.93 34.34 -17.71
C THR A 417 -6.43 34.10 -17.57
N LEU A 418 -6.00 32.85 -17.37
CA LEU A 418 -4.57 32.54 -17.26
C LEU A 418 -3.87 32.75 -18.62
N PRO A 419 -2.64 33.30 -18.63
CA PRO A 419 -1.78 33.60 -17.48
C PRO A 419 -2.18 34.87 -16.70
N ARG A 420 -2.16 34.83 -15.36
CA ARG A 420 -2.52 35.98 -14.50
C ARG A 420 -1.29 36.87 -14.26
N PRO A 421 -1.31 38.16 -14.67
CA PRO A 421 -0.26 39.11 -14.30
C PRO A 421 -0.40 39.49 -12.80
N ILE A 422 0.69 39.36 -12.05
CA ILE A 422 0.75 39.82 -10.64
C ILE A 422 1.19 41.30 -10.59
N GLY A 423 2.08 41.71 -11.51
CA GLY A 423 2.62 43.07 -11.61
C GLY A 423 4.10 43.07 -11.97
N ASN A 424 4.73 44.24 -11.98
CA ASN A 424 6.16 44.37 -12.28
C ASN A 424 7.00 44.11 -11.02
N HIS A 425 8.05 43.31 -11.17
CA HIS A 425 8.98 43.01 -10.09
C HIS A 425 9.66 44.32 -9.61
N PRO A 426 9.72 44.60 -8.29
CA PRO A 426 10.16 45.89 -7.76
C PRO A 426 11.61 46.24 -8.12
N GLU A 427 12.48 45.24 -8.27
CA GLU A 427 13.90 45.44 -8.59
C GLU A 427 14.19 45.49 -10.09
N THR A 428 13.54 44.65 -10.89
CA THR A 428 13.89 44.48 -12.31
C THR A 428 12.94 45.23 -13.24
N GLY A 429 11.78 45.67 -12.75
CA GLY A 429 10.74 46.33 -13.55
C GLY A 429 9.98 45.42 -14.51
N GLU A 430 10.40 44.16 -14.67
CA GLU A 430 9.82 43.19 -15.59
C GLU A 430 8.62 42.46 -14.97
N PRO A 431 7.65 41.98 -15.79
CA PRO A 431 6.42 41.39 -15.28
C PRO A 431 6.66 40.05 -14.56
N ILE A 432 5.85 39.82 -13.54
CA ILE A 432 5.67 38.54 -12.87
C ILE A 432 4.29 37.99 -13.25
N VAL A 433 4.26 36.74 -13.69
CA VAL A 433 3.05 36.06 -14.14
C VAL A 433 2.86 34.75 -13.37
N ALA A 434 1.63 34.47 -12.94
CA ALA A 434 1.23 33.17 -12.40
C ALA A 434 0.44 32.38 -13.45
N SER A 435 0.76 31.09 -13.62
CA SER A 435 0.09 30.22 -14.59
C SER A 435 0.16 28.76 -14.17
N ILE A 436 -0.51 27.89 -14.93
CA ILE A 436 -0.54 26.44 -14.71
C ILE A 436 0.01 25.74 -15.95
N GLY A 437 1.10 24.99 -15.76
CA GLY A 437 1.77 24.26 -16.82
C GLY A 437 1.67 22.74 -16.64
N ARG A 438 2.32 22.00 -17.53
CA ARG A 438 2.35 20.52 -17.52
C ARG A 438 2.86 19.89 -16.21
N TYR A 439 3.67 20.63 -15.44
CA TYR A 439 4.27 20.17 -14.18
C TYR A 439 3.61 20.79 -12.94
N GLY A 440 2.47 21.47 -13.12
CA GLY A 440 1.72 22.13 -12.06
C GLY A 440 1.81 23.66 -12.11
N PRO A 441 1.25 24.33 -11.10
CA PRO A 441 1.18 25.79 -11.01
C PRO A 441 2.56 26.41 -10.73
N TYR A 442 2.82 27.56 -11.34
CA TYR A 442 4.11 28.23 -11.28
C TYR A 442 4.01 29.75 -11.38
N LEU A 443 5.04 30.43 -10.88
CA LEU A 443 5.37 31.82 -11.15
C LEU A 443 6.47 31.90 -12.19
N GLN A 444 6.39 32.87 -13.10
CA GLN A 444 7.39 33.14 -14.11
C GLN A 444 7.83 34.60 -14.06
N HIS A 445 9.15 34.80 -14.11
CA HIS A 445 9.77 36.11 -14.21
C HIS A 445 11.09 35.99 -14.99
N GLN A 446 11.23 36.73 -16.09
CA GLN A 446 12.43 36.70 -16.95
C GLN A 446 12.94 35.28 -17.31
N GLY A 447 12.00 34.36 -17.62
CA GLY A 447 12.34 32.97 -17.94
C GLY A 447 12.75 32.09 -16.74
N LYS A 448 12.78 32.64 -15.52
CA LYS A 448 12.92 31.88 -14.27
C LYS A 448 11.56 31.47 -13.74
N TYR A 449 11.51 30.32 -13.07
CA TYR A 449 10.28 29.71 -12.58
C TYR A 449 10.36 29.41 -11.09
N ALA A 450 9.27 29.67 -10.36
CA ALA A 450 9.08 29.16 -9.01
C ALA A 450 7.81 28.30 -8.95
N ARG A 451 7.87 27.15 -8.28
CA ARG A 451 6.73 26.24 -8.16
C ARG A 451 5.74 26.76 -7.11
N LEU A 452 4.45 26.68 -7.43
CA LEU A 452 3.35 26.87 -6.48
C LEU A 452 2.82 25.50 -6.02
N THR A 453 2.24 25.43 -4.84
CA THR A 453 1.82 24.14 -4.25
C THR A 453 0.42 23.71 -4.68
N SER A 454 -0.44 24.66 -5.04
CA SER A 454 -1.84 24.42 -5.42
C SER A 454 -2.33 25.43 -6.45
N THR A 455 -3.48 25.11 -7.06
CA THR A 455 -4.20 26.00 -7.97
C THR A 455 -4.69 27.27 -7.27
N ALA A 456 -5.08 27.19 -5.99
CA ALA A 456 -5.49 28.35 -5.20
C ALA A 456 -4.37 29.39 -5.10
N GLU A 457 -3.12 28.95 -4.91
CA GLU A 457 -1.97 29.86 -4.84
C GLU A 457 -1.79 30.70 -6.13
N VAL A 458 -2.20 30.21 -7.31
CA VAL A 458 -2.12 30.97 -8.57
C VAL A 458 -2.94 32.25 -8.50
N PHE A 459 -4.11 32.18 -7.86
CA PHE A 459 -5.06 33.29 -7.76
C PHE A 459 -4.88 34.14 -6.51
N GLU A 460 -4.28 33.59 -5.45
CA GLU A 460 -4.11 34.26 -4.17
C GLU A 460 -2.72 34.88 -3.98
N THR A 461 -1.69 34.36 -4.67
CA THR A 461 -0.32 34.88 -4.52
C THR A 461 -0.26 36.35 -4.94
N GLY A 462 0.10 37.21 -3.99
CA GLY A 462 0.39 38.62 -4.20
C GLY A 462 1.87 38.90 -4.46
N MET A 463 2.20 40.16 -4.77
CA MET A 463 3.55 40.60 -5.18
C MET A 463 4.66 40.16 -4.21
N ASN A 464 4.50 40.43 -2.91
CA ASN A 464 5.54 40.12 -1.92
C ASN A 464 5.86 38.63 -1.83
N ALA A 465 4.82 37.78 -1.86
CA ALA A 465 4.98 36.33 -1.84
C ALA A 465 5.59 35.82 -3.16
N ALA A 466 5.25 36.44 -4.30
CA ALA A 466 5.81 36.06 -5.59
C ALA A 466 7.32 36.34 -5.67
N VAL A 467 7.76 37.52 -5.22
CA VAL A 467 9.18 37.90 -5.17
C VAL A 467 9.96 36.95 -4.26
N ALA A 468 9.45 36.67 -3.06
CA ALA A 468 10.09 35.74 -2.13
C ALA A 468 10.25 34.33 -2.72
N LYS A 469 9.18 33.76 -3.30
CA LYS A 469 9.22 32.44 -3.92
C LYS A 469 10.18 32.37 -5.11
N LEU A 470 10.27 33.43 -5.91
CA LEU A 470 11.21 33.52 -7.03
C LEU A 470 12.67 33.63 -6.55
N ALA A 471 12.94 34.37 -5.47
CA ALA A 471 14.25 34.46 -4.86
C ALA A 471 14.68 33.10 -4.24
N ASP A 472 13.78 32.44 -3.51
CA ASP A 472 14.04 31.12 -2.94
C ASP A 472 14.31 30.06 -4.01
N ALA A 473 13.56 30.09 -5.12
CA ALA A 473 13.79 29.20 -6.25
C ALA A 473 15.14 29.47 -6.94
N ALA A 474 15.56 30.73 -7.04
CA ALA A 474 16.87 31.09 -7.58
C ALA A 474 18.02 30.61 -6.67
N ASN A 475 17.84 30.66 -5.36
CA ASN A 475 18.85 30.23 -4.38
C ASN A 475 18.90 28.69 -4.20
N ASN A 476 17.78 28.00 -4.37
CA ASN A 476 17.68 26.54 -4.20
C ASN A 476 17.94 25.73 -5.47
N GLY A 477 18.18 26.37 -6.63
CA GLY A 477 18.54 25.71 -7.89
C GLY A 477 19.88 24.93 -7.88
N GLY A 478 20.63 24.98 -6.76
CA GLY A 478 21.96 24.40 -6.62
C GLY A 478 22.12 23.21 -5.66
N ARG A 479 21.07 22.66 -5.02
CA ARG A 479 21.23 21.52 -4.08
C ARG A 479 20.57 20.21 -4.54
N GLN A 480 21.45 19.29 -4.94
CA GLN A 480 21.34 17.82 -4.98
C GLN A 480 20.26 17.17 -5.85
N ARG A 481 20.49 17.19 -7.18
CA ARG A 481 20.42 15.92 -7.93
C ARG A 481 21.70 15.15 -7.60
N GLY A 482 21.57 13.92 -7.12
CA GLY A 482 22.71 13.04 -6.85
C GLY A 482 23.57 12.87 -8.09
N GLY A 483 24.69 13.60 -8.14
CA GLY A 483 25.78 13.27 -9.03
C GLY A 483 26.34 11.91 -8.61
N ALA A 484 26.50 11.01 -9.57
CA ALA A 484 27.23 9.78 -9.35
C ALA A 484 28.58 10.13 -8.71
N ARG A 485 28.89 9.51 -7.56
CA ARG A 485 30.25 9.56 -7.01
C ARG A 485 31.19 8.90 -8.03
N GLU A 486 32.33 9.52 -8.28
CA GLU A 486 33.39 8.90 -9.05
C GLU A 486 33.77 7.54 -8.42
N PRO A 487 34.03 6.50 -9.24
CA PRO A 487 34.47 5.21 -8.74
C PRO A 487 35.75 5.35 -7.90
N LEU A 488 35.83 4.64 -6.78
CA LEU A 488 37.04 4.61 -5.95
C LEU A 488 38.26 4.03 -6.68
N ALA A 489 38.03 3.24 -7.74
CA ALA A 489 39.05 2.83 -8.69
C ALA A 489 38.41 2.45 -10.04
N VAL A 490 39.06 2.84 -11.14
CA VAL A 490 38.74 2.34 -12.49
C VAL A 490 39.75 1.26 -12.82
N LEU A 491 39.31 0.00 -12.83
CA LEU A 491 40.11 -1.11 -13.33
C LEU A 491 40.00 -1.10 -14.85
N GLY A 492 41.16 -1.05 -15.54
CA GLY A 492 41.23 -0.98 -17.00
C GLY A 492 40.54 -2.15 -17.69
N ALA A 493 40.51 -2.11 -19.03
CA ALA A 493 39.89 -3.19 -19.82
C ALA A 493 40.49 -4.56 -19.46
N HIS A 494 39.60 -5.52 -19.24
CA HIS A 494 39.94 -6.92 -18.96
C HIS A 494 40.83 -7.47 -20.11
N PRO A 495 41.90 -8.24 -19.81
CA PRO A 495 42.72 -8.88 -20.84
C PRO A 495 41.93 -9.85 -21.71
#